data_AF-A0A9X2NVA7-F1
#
_entry.id   AF-A0A9X2NVA7-F1
#
_cell.length_a   1.000
_cell.length_b   1.000
_cell.length_c   1.000
_cell.angle_alpha   90.00
_cell.angle_beta   90.00
_cell.angle_gamma   90.00
#
_symmetry.space_group_name_H-M   'P 1'
#
loop_
_entity.id
_entity.type
_entity.pdbx_description
1 polymer ?
#
loop_
_entity_poly.entity_id
_entity_poly.type
_entity_poly.pdbx_seq_one_letter_code
_entity_poly.pdbx_strand_id
1 'polypeptide(L)' 'LGMQSALTTYAARHTWATMAYHCEIHPGIISEAMGHSSITVTETYLKPFSNRKIDEANQRVISFVRSGACIV' A
#
# COMPACT_ATOMS: atom_id res chain seq x y z
N LEU A 1 12.07 -3.97 24.26
CA LEU A 1 11.15 -3.65 23.14
C LEU A 1 10.56 -2.27 23.42
N GLY A 2 11.20 -1.22 22.90
CA GLY A 2 10.87 0.18 23.21
C GLY A 2 9.88 0.77 22.21
N MET A 3 8.58 0.49 22.39
CA MET A 3 7.55 1.20 21.65
C MET A 3 7.32 2.55 22.34
N GLN A 4 7.72 3.64 21.66
CA GLN A 4 7.61 5.01 22.17
C GLN A 4 6.17 5.53 22.14
N SER A 5 5.25 4.83 21.47
CA SER A 5 3.85 5.22 21.32
C SER A 5 2.90 4.31 22.10
N ALA A 6 1.82 4.89 22.61
CA ALA A 6 0.79 4.16 23.31
C ALA A 6 0.09 3.15 22.37
N LEU A 7 0.06 1.89 22.77
CA LEU A 7 -0.73 0.85 22.11
C LEU A 7 -2.22 1.16 22.32
N THR A 8 -2.91 1.46 21.24
CA THR A 8 -4.35 1.76 21.22
C THR A 8 -5.01 0.97 20.11
N THR A 9 -6.34 0.86 20.15
CA THR A 9 -7.12 0.30 19.04
C THR A 9 -6.91 1.07 17.73
N TYR A 10 -6.60 2.38 17.82
CA TYR A 10 -6.20 3.20 16.68
C TYR A 10 -4.86 2.74 16.07
N ALA A 11 -3.87 2.41 16.91
CA ALA A 11 -2.60 1.86 16.45
C ALA A 11 -2.75 0.49 15.76
N ALA A 12 -3.64 -0.37 16.28
CA ALA A 12 -3.96 -1.65 15.64
C ALA A 12 -4.63 -1.46 14.27
N ARG A 13 -5.58 -0.53 14.17
CA ARG A 13 -6.25 -0.18 12.91
C ARG A 13 -5.27 0.33 11.85
N HIS A 14 -4.36 1.23 12.24
CA HIS A 14 -3.28 1.72 11.39
C HIS A 14 -2.36 0.60 10.91
N THR A 15 -1.95 -0.27 11.82
CA THR A 15 -1.08 -1.41 11.50
C THR A 15 -1.73 -2.32 10.46
N TRP A 16 -3.01 -2.66 10.66
CA TRP A 16 -3.76 -3.51 9.72
C TRP A 16 -3.85 -2.89 8.31
N ALA A 17 -4.21 -1.61 8.21
CA ALA A 17 -4.33 -0.93 6.92
C ALA A 17 -2.98 -0.83 6.18
N THR A 18 -1.92 -0.47 6.91
CA THR A 18 -0.54 -0.44 6.37
C THR A 18 -0.11 -1.84 5.89
N MET A 19 -0.35 -2.89 6.67
CA MET A 19 0.01 -4.26 6.28
C MET A 19 -0.76 -4.72 5.04
N ALA A 20 -2.07 -4.49 4.99
CA ALA A 20 -2.90 -4.82 3.83
C ALA A 20 -2.37 -4.16 2.55
N TYR A 21 -1.99 -2.88 2.63
CA TYR A 21 -1.40 -2.17 1.50
C TYR A 21 -0.03 -2.71 1.09
N HIS A 22 0.82 -3.09 2.05
CA HIS A 22 2.10 -3.74 1.75
C HIS A 22 1.96 -5.13 1.13
N CYS A 23 0.85 -5.83 1.42
CA CYS A 23 0.41 -7.05 0.76
C CYS A 23 -0.25 -6.81 -0.62
N GLU A 24 -0.14 -5.59 -1.16
CA GLU A 24 -0.61 -5.23 -2.51
C GLU A 24 -2.15 -5.33 -2.66
N ILE A 25 -2.87 -5.22 -1.55
CA ILE A 25 -4.33 -5.07 -1.56
C ILE A 25 -4.68 -3.64 -1.99
N HIS A 26 -5.62 -3.53 -2.93
CA HIS A 26 -6.05 -2.24 -3.46
C HIS A 26 -6.63 -1.33 -2.36
N PRO A 27 -6.22 -0.05 -2.27
CA PRO A 27 -6.71 0.89 -1.25
C PRO A 27 -8.24 1.01 -1.18
N GLY A 28 -8.95 0.82 -2.30
CA GLY A 28 -10.41 0.76 -2.34
C GLY A 28 -10.99 -0.38 -1.49
N ILE A 29 -10.40 -1.58 -1.54
CA ILE A 29 -10.83 -2.73 -0.74
C ILE A 29 -10.54 -2.49 0.74
N ILE A 30 -9.36 -1.92 1.04
CA ILE A 30 -8.98 -1.55 2.41
C ILE A 30 -9.97 -0.50 2.96
N SER A 31 -10.34 0.48 2.13
CA SER A 31 -11.29 1.54 2.48
C SER A 31 -12.67 0.98 2.83
N GLU A 32 -13.18 0.06 2.01
CA GLU A 32 -14.47 -0.58 2.23
C GLU A 32 -14.45 -1.44 3.50
N ALA A 33 -13.39 -2.24 3.70
CA ALA A 33 -13.21 -3.06 4.90
C ALA A 33 -13.12 -2.23 6.20
N MET A 34 -12.59 -1.01 6.12
CA MET A 34 -12.51 -0.09 7.25
C MET A 34 -13.80 0.71 7.48
N GLY A 35 -14.73 0.69 6.53
CA GLY A 35 -15.95 1.51 6.55
C GLY A 35 -15.68 2.99 6.31
N HIS A 36 -14.61 3.33 5.58
CA HIS A 36 -14.31 4.72 5.24
C HIS A 36 -15.16 5.20 4.07
N SER A 37 -15.64 6.44 4.16
CA SER A 37 -16.44 7.10 3.14
C SER A 37 -15.67 7.45 1.86
N SER A 38 -14.34 7.43 1.90
CA SER A 38 -13.47 7.69 0.76
C SER A 38 -12.11 7.01 0.92
N ILE A 39 -11.52 6.62 -0.22
CA ILE A 39 -10.15 6.10 -0.31
C ILE A 39 -9.14 7.11 0.25
N THR A 40 -9.36 8.41 0.09
CA THR A 40 -8.48 9.45 0.63
C THR A 40 -8.36 9.38 2.16
N VAL A 41 -9.44 8.98 2.86
CA VAL A 41 -9.37 8.76 4.31
C VAL A 41 -8.45 7.59 4.60
N THR A 42 -8.55 6.51 3.82
CA THR A 42 -7.69 5.31 3.93
C THR A 42 -6.23 5.61 3.63
N GLU A 43 -5.93 6.50 2.68
CA GLU A 43 -4.55 6.91 2.36
C GLU A 43 -3.80 7.49 3.55
N THR A 44 -4.50 8.13 4.51
CA THR A 44 -3.88 8.63 5.75
C THR A 44 -3.34 7.51 6.66
N TYR A 45 -3.74 6.26 6.42
CA TYR A 45 -3.28 5.08 7.14
C TYR A 45 -2.18 4.31 6.40
N LEU A 46 -1.82 4.72 5.18
CA LEU A 46 -0.90 3.98 4.31
C LEU A 46 0.50 4.57 4.40
N LYS A 47 1.45 3.75 4.84
CA LYS A 47 2.85 4.11 4.75
C LYS A 47 3.30 4.06 3.28
N PRO A 48 4.02 5.08 2.78
CA PRO A 48 4.57 5.06 1.42
C PRO A 48 5.45 3.82 1.19
N PHE A 49 5.43 3.31 -0.03
CA PHE A 49 6.36 2.25 -0.43
C PHE A 49 7.81 2.74 -0.37
N SER A 50 8.73 1.84 -0.01
CA SER A 50 10.16 2.12 -0.10
C SER A 50 10.57 2.34 -1.56
N ASN A 51 11.56 3.21 -1.80
CA ASN A 51 12.14 3.46 -3.14
C ASN A 51 12.48 2.16 -3.87
N ARG A 52 12.99 1.15 -3.17
CA ARG A 52 13.26 -0.17 -3.74
C ARG A 52 12.05 -0.82 -4.42
N LYS A 53 10.87 -0.81 -3.78
CA LYS A 53 9.64 -1.37 -4.38
C LYS A 53 9.20 -0.57 -5.61
N ILE A 54 9.43 0.76 -5.59
CA ILE A 54 9.16 1.64 -6.72
C ILE A 54 10.10 1.31 -7.88
N ASP A 55 11.39 1.11 -7.60
CA ASP A 55 12.40 0.74 -8.59
C ASP A 55 12.09 -0.62 -9.23
N GLU A 56 11.71 -1.62 -8.42
CA GLU A 56 11.28 -2.94 -8.90
C GLU A 56 10.05 -2.83 -9.83
N ALA A 57 9.06 -2.01 -9.46
CA ALA A 57 7.88 -1.76 -10.30
C ALA A 57 8.24 -1.08 -11.62
N ASN A 58 9.09 -0.05 -11.58
CA ASN A 58 9.57 0.66 -12.77
C ASN A 58 10.35 -0.28 -13.69
N GLN A 59 11.22 -1.14 -13.15
CA GLN A 59 11.95 -2.14 -13.94
C GLN A 59 11.01 -3.12 -14.65
N ARG A 60 9.93 -3.57 -13.99
CA ARG A 60 8.93 -4.43 -14.63
C ARG A 60 8.26 -3.74 -15.80
N VAL A 61 7.82 -2.49 -15.64
CA VAL A 61 7.21 -1.70 -16.73
C VAL A 61 8.19 -1.52 -17.89
N ILE A 62 9.42 -1.11 -17.60
CA ILE A 62 10.47 -0.93 -18.61
C ILE A 62 10.76 -2.25 -19.34
N SER A 63 10.86 -3.36 -18.61
CA SER A 63 11.10 -4.68 -19.19
C SER A 63 9.96 -5.11 -20.11
N PHE A 64 8.71 -4.87 -19.70
CA PHE A 64 7.52 -5.19 -20.50
C PHE A 64 7.50 -4.41 -21.82
N VAL A 65 7.78 -3.10 -21.77
CA VAL A 65 7.86 -2.24 -22.96
C VAL A 65 9.01 -2.66 -23.88
N ARG A 66 10.19 -2.96 -23.32
CA ARG A 66 11.38 -3.38 -24.11
C ARG A 66 11.23 -4.77 -24.73
N SER A 67 10.47 -5.66 -24.09
CA SER A 67 10.26 -7.02 -24.56
C SER A 67 9.24 -7.12 -25.72
N GLY A 68 8.68 -6.00 -26.17
CA GLY A 68 7.80 -5.99 -27.35
C GLY A 68 6.47 -6.72 -27.15
N ALA A 69 6.01 -6.92 -25.91
CA ALA A 69 4.71 -7.54 -25.63
C ALA A 69 3.50 -6.67 -26.06
N CYS A 70 3.76 -5.48 -26.60
CA CYS A 70 2.81 -4.68 -27.36
C CYS A 70 3.06 -4.87 -28.86
N ILE A 71 2.64 -6.02 -29.39
CA ILE A 71 2.20 -6.20 -30.78
C ILE A 71 1.09 -7.26 -30.77
N VAL A 72 -0.09 -6.89 -30.27
CA VAL A 72 -1.42 -7.18 -30.86
C VAL A 72 -2.39 -6.11 -30.35
#